data_AF-A0AAT9TT90-F1
#
_entry.id   AF-A0AAT9TT90-F1
#
_cell.length_a   1.000
_cell.length_b   1.000
_cell.length_c   1.000
_cell.angle_alpha   90.00
_cell.angle_beta   90.00
_cell.angle_gamma   90.00
#
_symmetry.space_group_name_H-M   'P 1'
#
loop_
_entity.id
_entity.type
_entity.pdbx_description
1 polymer ?
#
loop_
_entity_poly.entity_id
_entity_poly.type
_entity_poly.pdbx_seq_one_letter_code
_entity_poly.pdbx_strand_id
1 'polypeptide(L)'
;MAGRWKDFGKYGADGAPGAEALGIAMEGMVRGVASPVDSDRGLAARLNYLTKSDAGYEAMDRAGVHVSPRTLMAWLAEERTPNKANLARLDAAYWDLRRRNVATDLKHRLNNGGRGTRVEINPVNQTGVDDRYRRDLAPRSINVRGVWDRAVDAWMDDDLDELDAVWDEVLDLIGSDYDGYSYVSSIGWAA
;
A
#
# COMPACT_ATOMS: atom_id res chain seq x y z
N MET A 1 19.87 9.99 -8.42
CA MET A 1 20.84 8.96 -8.00
C MET A 1 22.00 8.69 -9.00
N ALA A 2 23.24 9.08 -8.68
CA ALA A 2 24.44 8.78 -9.48
C ALA A 2 25.57 8.17 -8.63
N GLY A 3 25.31 7.03 -7.98
CA GLY A 3 26.29 6.29 -7.17
C GLY A 3 26.29 4.80 -7.52
N ARG A 4 27.48 4.23 -7.81
CA ARG A 4 27.81 2.79 -7.96
C ARG A 4 27.08 1.89 -8.98
N TRP A 5 25.96 2.30 -9.56
CA TRP A 5 25.11 1.46 -10.45
C TRP A 5 24.93 2.02 -11.87
N LYS A 6 25.87 2.81 -12.38
CA LYS A 6 25.83 3.34 -13.77
C LYS A 6 25.60 2.29 -14.86
N ASP A 7 26.02 1.05 -14.60
CA ASP A 7 25.83 -0.11 -15.48
C ASP A 7 24.97 -1.20 -14.78
N PHE A 8 23.85 -0.83 -14.14
CA PHE A 8 22.95 -1.82 -13.54
C PHE A 8 22.53 -2.89 -14.56
N GLY A 9 22.46 -4.15 -14.14
CA GLY A 9 22.12 -5.28 -15.00
C GLY A 9 23.25 -5.82 -15.89
N LYS A 10 24.37 -5.11 -16.07
CA LYS A 10 25.50 -5.55 -16.94
C LYS A 10 26.03 -6.95 -16.64
N TYR A 11 26.04 -7.34 -15.37
CA TYR A 11 26.51 -8.66 -14.92
C TYR A 11 25.37 -9.62 -14.57
N GLY A 12 24.12 -9.34 -14.96
CA GLY A 12 22.97 -10.21 -14.70
C GLY A 12 22.31 -10.02 -13.33
N ALA A 13 22.54 -8.88 -12.66
CA ALA A 13 21.81 -8.50 -11.46
C ALA A 13 20.41 -7.98 -11.84
N ASP A 14 19.40 -8.30 -11.03
CA ASP A 14 18.00 -7.97 -11.28
C ASP A 14 17.35 -7.27 -10.06
N GLY A 15 16.43 -6.33 -10.33
CA GLY A 15 15.84 -5.45 -9.32
C GLY A 15 15.34 -4.13 -9.91
N ALA A 16 14.71 -3.31 -9.08
CA ALA A 16 14.14 -2.01 -9.43
C ALA A 16 14.81 -0.88 -8.61
N PRO A 17 14.78 0.37 -9.10
CA PRO A 17 15.06 1.54 -8.28
C PRO A 17 14.23 1.51 -7.00
N GLY A 18 14.82 1.94 -5.88
CA GLY A 18 14.15 1.86 -4.59
C GLY A 18 12.84 2.65 -4.51
N ALA A 19 12.76 3.82 -5.15
CA ALA A 19 11.53 4.61 -5.28
C ALA A 19 10.38 3.82 -5.93
N GLU A 20 10.67 3.13 -7.04
CA GLU A 20 9.71 2.29 -7.74
C GLU A 20 9.30 1.09 -6.88
N ALA A 21 10.27 0.40 -6.29
CA ALA A 21 10.01 -0.72 -5.38
C ALA A 21 9.17 -0.29 -4.16
N LEU A 22 9.35 0.94 -3.68
CA LEU A 22 8.59 1.51 -2.57
C LEU A 22 7.14 1.73 -2.98
N GLY A 23 6.89 2.30 -4.16
CA GLY A 23 5.56 2.45 -4.73
C GLY A 23 4.85 1.11 -4.92
N ILE A 24 5.55 0.10 -5.48
CA ILE A 24 5.02 -1.27 -5.62
C ILE A 24 4.67 -1.87 -4.25
N ALA A 25 5.52 -1.67 -3.25
CA ALA A 25 5.28 -2.17 -1.91
C ALA A 25 4.06 -1.47 -1.26
N MET A 26 3.87 -0.16 -1.48
CA MET A 26 2.70 0.59 -1.01
C MET A 26 1.41 0.13 -1.68
N GLU A 27 1.42 -0.08 -3.00
CA GLU A 27 0.29 -0.69 -3.72
C GLU A 27 -0.09 -2.05 -3.10
N GLY A 28 0.90 -2.88 -2.77
CA GLY A 28 0.68 -4.17 -2.09
C GLY A 28 0.04 -4.08 -0.69
N MET A 29 0.10 -2.92 -0.03
CA MET A 29 -0.61 -2.65 1.23
C MET A 29 -2.09 -2.32 1.02
N VAL A 30 -2.49 -1.87 -0.17
CA VAL A 30 -3.87 -1.52 -0.49
C VAL A 30 -4.69 -2.79 -0.65
N ARG A 31 -5.28 -3.26 0.46
CA ARG A 31 -6.09 -4.48 0.49
C ARG A 31 -7.51 -4.20 0.89
N GLY A 32 -8.46 -4.61 0.05
CA GLY A 32 -9.90 -4.56 0.32
C GLY A 32 -10.39 -5.60 1.34
N VAL A 33 -11.69 -5.59 1.61
CA VAL A 33 -12.35 -6.71 2.30
C VAL A 33 -12.20 -7.96 1.44
N ALA A 34 -11.43 -8.94 1.94
CA ALA A 34 -11.11 -10.17 1.21
C ALA A 34 -12.33 -11.08 1.00
N SER A 35 -13.30 -11.04 1.91
CA SER A 35 -14.53 -11.84 1.80
C SER A 35 -15.43 -11.31 0.67
N PRO A 36 -16.02 -12.20 -0.15
CA PRO A 36 -16.98 -11.82 -1.19
C PRO A 36 -18.17 -11.01 -0.64
N VAL A 37 -18.69 -10.08 -1.45
CA VAL A 37 -19.81 -9.20 -1.01
C VAL A 37 -21.10 -9.97 -0.72
N ASP A 38 -21.29 -11.16 -1.31
CA ASP A 38 -22.45 -12.03 -1.09
C ASP A 38 -22.30 -12.99 0.10
N SER A 39 -21.16 -12.97 0.79
CA SER A 39 -20.99 -13.63 2.08
C SER A 39 -21.43 -12.73 3.22
N ASP A 40 -22.03 -13.28 4.28
CA ASP A 40 -22.50 -12.50 5.44
C ASP A 40 -21.38 -11.61 6.01
N ARG A 41 -20.20 -12.19 6.21
CA ARG A 41 -19.01 -11.46 6.67
C ARG A 41 -18.60 -10.33 5.73
N GLY A 42 -18.58 -10.59 4.41
CA GLY A 42 -18.13 -9.62 3.43
C GLY A 42 -19.12 -8.47 3.23
N LEU A 43 -20.42 -8.75 3.32
CA LEU A 43 -21.49 -7.75 3.32
C LEU A 43 -21.42 -6.88 4.57
N ALA A 44 -21.40 -7.51 5.75
CA ALA A 44 -21.37 -6.82 7.04
C ALA A 44 -20.14 -5.89 7.13
N ALA A 45 -18.96 -6.35 6.69
CA ALA A 45 -17.75 -5.53 6.67
C ALA A 45 -17.88 -4.28 5.79
N ARG A 46 -18.49 -4.40 4.61
CA ARG A 46 -18.70 -3.26 3.68
C ARG A 46 -19.74 -2.28 4.20
N LEU A 47 -20.87 -2.79 4.70
CA LEU A 47 -21.90 -1.94 5.32
C LEU A 47 -21.32 -1.17 6.50
N ASN A 48 -20.64 -1.85 7.43
CA ASN A 48 -19.97 -1.19 8.55
C ASN A 48 -18.92 -0.17 8.12
N TYR A 49 -18.24 -0.37 6.98
CA TYR A 49 -17.31 0.62 6.44
C TYR A 49 -18.04 1.85 5.90
N LEU A 50 -19.11 1.64 5.13
CA LEU A 50 -19.88 2.70 4.47
C LEU A 50 -20.74 3.53 5.43
N THR A 51 -21.20 2.95 6.53
CA THR A 51 -22.11 3.63 7.46
C THR A 51 -21.40 4.32 8.63
N LYS A 52 -20.06 4.34 8.63
CA LYS A 52 -19.24 4.98 9.68
C LYS A 52 -19.09 6.48 9.52
N SER A 53 -19.34 7.04 8.34
CA SER A 53 -19.12 8.46 8.05
C SER A 53 -20.07 8.96 6.97
N ASP A 54 -20.28 10.28 6.94
CA ASP A 54 -21.10 10.94 5.92
C ASP A 54 -20.58 10.67 4.51
N ALA A 55 -19.25 10.68 4.32
CA ALA A 55 -18.61 10.33 3.05
C ALA A 55 -18.96 8.92 2.56
N GLY A 56 -19.25 7.98 3.47
CA GLY A 56 -19.70 6.64 3.10
C GLY A 56 -21.16 6.58 2.70
N TYR A 57 -22.03 7.40 3.31
CA TYR A 57 -23.38 7.61 2.81
C TYR A 57 -23.38 8.27 1.42
N GLU A 58 -22.51 9.24 1.18
CA GLU A 58 -22.34 9.83 -0.15
C GLU A 58 -21.81 8.83 -1.19
N ALA A 59 -20.90 7.94 -0.80
CA ALA A 59 -20.40 6.88 -1.67
C ALA A 59 -21.50 5.89 -2.06
N MET A 60 -22.37 5.54 -1.11
CA MET A 60 -23.57 4.75 -1.36
C MET A 60 -24.52 5.47 -2.33
N ASP A 61 -24.74 6.77 -2.16
CA ASP A 61 -25.58 7.58 -3.03
C ASP A 61 -25.04 7.64 -4.48
N ARG A 62 -23.74 7.92 -4.66
CA ARG A 62 -23.08 7.91 -5.97
C ARG A 62 -23.15 6.55 -6.68
N ALA A 63 -23.12 5.46 -5.92
CA ALA A 63 -23.25 4.10 -6.44
C ALA A 63 -24.71 3.68 -6.72
N GLY A 64 -25.69 4.55 -6.41
CA GLY A 64 -27.11 4.30 -6.64
C GLY A 64 -27.79 3.44 -5.56
N VAL A 65 -27.23 3.39 -4.35
CA VAL A 65 -27.85 2.71 -3.20
C VAL A 65 -28.86 3.64 -2.56
N HIS A 66 -30.05 3.74 -3.16
CA HIS A 66 -31.16 4.52 -2.60
C HIS A 66 -32.16 3.57 -1.94
N VAL A 67 -31.94 3.26 -0.67
CA VAL A 67 -32.85 2.45 0.14
C VAL A 67 -33.35 3.22 1.35
N SER A 68 -34.52 2.84 1.87
CA SER A 68 -35.03 3.46 3.10
C SER A 68 -34.09 3.22 4.29
N PRO A 69 -34.02 4.14 5.26
CA PRO A 69 -33.23 3.93 6.48
C PRO A 69 -33.55 2.62 7.19
N ARG A 70 -34.83 2.24 7.23
CA ARG A 70 -35.29 0.96 7.79
C ARG A 70 -34.72 -0.25 7.05
N THR A 71 -34.61 -0.19 5.72
CA THR A 71 -34.00 -1.26 4.92
C THR A 71 -32.50 -1.36 5.22
N LEU A 72 -31.80 -0.22 5.30
CA LEU A 72 -30.38 -0.18 5.62
C LEU A 72 -30.11 -0.74 7.03
N MET A 73 -30.93 -0.36 8.01
CA MET A 73 -30.86 -0.91 9.38
C MET A 73 -31.09 -2.42 9.41
N ALA A 74 -32.07 -2.94 8.65
CA ALA A 74 -32.30 -4.39 8.56
C ALA A 74 -31.14 -5.14 7.91
N TRP A 75 -30.42 -4.52 6.97
CA TRP A 75 -29.19 -5.09 6.39
C TRP A 75 -28.04 -5.08 7.41
N LEU A 76 -27.85 -3.99 8.14
CA LEU A 76 -26.84 -3.88 9.21
C LEU A 76 -27.08 -4.85 10.36
N ALA A 77 -28.34 -5.12 10.68
CA ALA A 77 -28.76 -6.09 11.70
C ALA A 77 -28.74 -7.54 11.20
N GLU A 78 -28.33 -7.79 9.95
CA GLU A 78 -28.31 -9.10 9.30
C GLU A 78 -29.70 -9.78 9.22
N GLU A 79 -30.79 -9.04 9.45
CA GLU A 79 -32.17 -9.53 9.38
C GLU A 79 -32.64 -9.72 7.94
N ARG A 80 -32.00 -9.04 6.98
CA ARG A 80 -32.31 -9.10 5.56
C ARG A 80 -31.05 -9.04 4.71
N THR A 81 -31.01 -9.83 3.65
CA THR A 81 -29.94 -9.77 2.64
C THR A 81 -30.36 -8.85 1.48
N PRO A 82 -29.48 -7.95 0.99
CA PRO A 82 -29.70 -7.20 -0.23
C PRO A 82 -29.83 -8.12 -1.46
N ASN A 83 -30.55 -7.67 -2.48
CA ASN A 83 -30.55 -8.37 -3.77
C ASN A 83 -29.21 -8.19 -4.51
N LYS A 84 -28.98 -8.98 -5.56
CA LYS A 84 -27.72 -8.94 -6.35
C LYS A 84 -27.35 -7.55 -6.87
N ALA A 85 -28.34 -6.75 -7.30
CA ALA A 85 -28.10 -5.40 -7.78
C ALA A 85 -27.57 -4.49 -6.66
N ASN A 86 -28.16 -4.55 -5.47
CA ASN A 86 -27.70 -3.78 -4.32
C ASN A 86 -26.37 -4.29 -3.77
N LEU A 87 -26.10 -5.60 -3.82
CA LEU A 87 -24.79 -6.15 -3.48
C LEU A 87 -23.68 -5.56 -4.38
N ALA A 88 -23.90 -5.54 -5.69
CA ALA A 88 -22.95 -4.95 -6.63
C ALA A 88 -22.73 -3.44 -6.39
N ARG A 89 -23.79 -2.69 -6.09
CA ARG A 89 -23.69 -1.26 -5.77
C ARG A 89 -22.98 -1.00 -4.44
N LEU A 90 -23.22 -1.82 -3.42
CA LEU A 90 -22.53 -1.74 -2.14
C LEU A 90 -21.03 -2.03 -2.29
N ASP A 91 -20.66 -3.01 -3.12
CA ASP A 91 -19.25 -3.29 -3.42
C ASP A 91 -18.60 -2.12 -4.17
N ALA A 92 -19.30 -1.55 -5.16
CA ALA A 92 -18.82 -0.37 -5.89
C ALA A 92 -18.63 0.86 -4.99
N ALA A 93 -19.61 1.14 -4.11
CA ALA A 93 -19.53 2.21 -3.11
C ALA A 93 -18.35 2.00 -2.16
N TYR A 94 -18.14 0.76 -1.69
CA TYR A 94 -17.02 0.40 -0.84
C TYR A 94 -15.69 0.72 -1.51
N TRP A 95 -15.50 0.31 -2.76
CA TRP A 95 -14.26 0.56 -3.50
C TRP A 95 -14.06 2.05 -3.84
N ASP A 96 -15.12 2.80 -4.13
CA ASP A 96 -15.04 4.27 -4.31
C ASP A 96 -14.56 4.98 -3.05
N LEU A 97 -15.20 4.70 -1.91
CA LEU A 97 -14.79 5.30 -0.64
C LEU A 97 -13.39 4.83 -0.23
N ARG A 98 -13.09 3.54 -0.41
CA ARG A 98 -11.80 2.99 -0.04
C ARG A 98 -10.68 3.66 -0.82
N ARG A 99 -10.81 3.81 -2.14
CA ARG A 99 -9.83 4.49 -2.99
C ARG A 99 -9.49 5.89 -2.49
N ARG A 100 -10.50 6.65 -2.03
CA ARG A 100 -10.31 7.99 -1.45
C ARG A 100 -9.61 7.97 -0.09
N ASN A 101 -9.88 6.93 0.70
CA ASN A 101 -9.31 6.77 2.03
C ASN A 101 -7.96 6.04 2.04
N VAL A 102 -7.47 5.53 0.89
CA VAL A 102 -6.21 4.79 0.83
C VAL A 102 -5.09 5.61 1.42
N ALA A 103 -4.96 6.89 1.02
CA ALA A 103 -3.92 7.76 1.53
C ALA A 103 -3.97 7.88 3.06
N THR A 104 -5.15 8.20 3.61
CA THR A 104 -5.32 8.33 5.07
C THR A 104 -5.05 7.01 5.82
N ASP A 105 -5.50 5.89 5.29
CA ASP A 105 -5.29 4.54 5.87
C ASP A 105 -3.80 4.17 5.88
N LEU A 106 -3.12 4.36 4.75
CA LEU A 106 -1.68 4.12 4.63
C LEU A 106 -0.88 5.02 5.55
N LYS A 107 -1.16 6.34 5.58
CA LYS A 107 -0.51 7.28 6.50
C LYS A 107 -0.68 6.85 7.95
N HIS A 108 -1.90 6.52 8.37
CA HIS A 108 -2.16 6.08 9.73
C HIS A 108 -1.38 4.80 10.07
N ARG A 109 -1.46 3.77 9.20
CA ARG A 109 -0.78 2.48 9.40
C ARG A 109 0.74 2.64 9.42
N LEU A 110 1.31 3.35 8.45
CA LEU A 110 2.75 3.50 8.31
C LEU A 110 3.36 4.34 9.44
N ASN A 111 2.68 5.40 9.88
CA ASN A 111 3.13 6.19 11.02
C ASN A 111 2.99 5.47 12.35
N ASN A 112 2.00 4.59 12.50
CA ASN A 112 1.78 3.77 13.71
C ASN A 112 1.86 4.61 15.01
N GLY A 113 1.13 5.72 15.04
CA GLY A 113 1.15 6.66 16.17
C GLY A 113 2.52 7.28 16.46
N GLY A 114 3.34 7.48 15.43
CA GLY A 114 4.71 8.02 15.53
C GLY A 114 5.79 6.96 15.79
N ARG A 115 5.43 5.69 16.04
CA ARG A 115 6.41 4.60 16.18
C ARG A 115 7.08 4.25 14.85
N GLY A 116 6.44 4.63 13.73
CA GLY A 116 6.88 4.28 12.39
C GLY A 116 6.62 2.83 12.04
N THR A 117 7.21 2.42 10.92
CA THR A 117 7.05 1.08 10.36
C THR A 117 8.40 0.45 10.16
N ARG A 118 8.49 -0.85 10.49
CA ARG A 118 9.66 -1.64 10.15
C ARG A 118 9.58 -2.07 8.68
N VAL A 119 10.62 -1.70 7.95
CA VAL A 119 10.78 -1.95 6.51
C VAL A 119 11.87 -3.00 6.34
N GLU A 120 11.57 -4.02 5.56
CA GLU A 120 12.51 -5.04 5.11
C GLU A 120 12.95 -4.69 3.70
N ILE A 121 14.26 -4.56 3.49
CA ILE A 121 14.87 -4.17 2.22
C ILE A 121 15.68 -5.35 1.73
N ASN A 122 15.22 -5.98 0.64
CA ASN A 122 15.92 -7.07 0.02
C ASN A 122 16.82 -6.54 -1.09
N PRO A 123 18.14 -6.82 -1.04
CA PRO A 123 19.06 -6.32 -2.06
C PRO A 123 18.72 -6.90 -3.43
N VAL A 124 19.34 -6.36 -4.48
CA VAL A 124 19.21 -6.87 -5.85
C VAL A 124 19.43 -8.39 -5.91
N ASN A 125 18.69 -9.05 -6.79
CA ASN A 125 18.85 -10.47 -7.05
C ASN A 125 20.15 -10.70 -7.85
N GLN A 126 21.04 -11.54 -7.31
CA GLN A 126 22.33 -11.85 -7.91
C GLN A 126 22.45 -13.31 -8.41
N THR A 127 21.34 -14.06 -8.52
CA THR A 127 21.37 -15.46 -8.98
C THR A 127 21.96 -15.58 -10.40
N GLY A 128 21.72 -14.60 -11.27
CA GLY A 128 22.28 -14.53 -12.63
C GLY A 128 23.71 -13.98 -12.72
N VAL A 129 24.30 -13.56 -11.59
CA VAL A 129 25.62 -12.92 -11.54
C VAL A 129 26.71 -13.97 -11.32
N ASP A 130 27.76 -13.92 -12.13
CA ASP A 130 28.99 -14.70 -11.96
C ASP A 130 29.62 -14.42 -10.58
N ASP A 131 30.09 -15.46 -9.89
CA ASP A 131 30.62 -15.38 -8.53
C ASP A 131 31.66 -14.28 -8.34
N ARG A 132 32.50 -14.00 -9.35
CA ARG A 132 33.54 -12.95 -9.24
C ARG A 132 33.00 -11.52 -9.21
N TYR A 133 31.74 -11.32 -9.62
CA TYR A 133 31.06 -10.03 -9.64
C TYR A 133 29.98 -9.91 -8.57
N ARG A 134 29.71 -10.98 -7.82
CA ARG A 134 28.74 -10.95 -6.72
C ARG A 134 29.23 -10.04 -5.60
N ARG A 135 28.30 -9.25 -5.06
CA ARG A 135 28.52 -8.43 -3.86
C ARG A 135 27.93 -9.13 -2.66
N ASP A 136 28.61 -8.99 -1.52
CA ASP A 136 28.08 -9.38 -0.22
C ASP A 136 27.04 -8.35 0.24
N LEU A 137 25.77 -8.62 -0.09
CA LEU A 137 24.62 -7.78 0.26
C LEU A 137 23.62 -8.66 1.01
N ALA A 138 23.30 -8.28 2.24
CA ALA A 138 22.33 -8.98 3.08
C ALA A 138 21.00 -8.22 3.15
N PRO A 139 19.85 -8.87 3.34
CA PRO A 139 18.61 -8.19 3.67
C PRO A 139 18.78 -7.25 4.89
N ARG A 140 18.16 -6.08 4.83
CA ARG A 140 18.19 -5.09 5.93
C ARG A 140 16.80 -4.92 6.50
N SER A 141 16.73 -4.73 7.81
CA SER A 141 15.50 -4.39 8.50
C SER A 141 15.70 -3.12 9.31
N ILE A 142 15.02 -2.05 8.91
CA ILE A 142 15.14 -0.72 9.54
C ILE A 142 13.77 -0.22 9.97
N ASN A 143 13.72 0.59 11.02
CA ASN A 143 12.49 1.22 11.46
C ASN A 143 12.44 2.66 10.98
N VAL A 144 11.57 2.94 10.01
CA VAL A 144 11.45 4.24 9.35
C VAL A 144 10.35 5.08 10.00
N ARG A 145 10.62 6.37 10.22
CA ARG A 145 9.73 7.35 10.86
C ARG A 145 9.80 8.69 10.12
N GLY A 146 8.74 9.49 10.20
CA GLY A 146 8.73 10.89 9.79
C GLY A 146 8.54 11.16 8.29
N VAL A 147 8.73 10.16 7.42
CA VAL A 147 8.68 10.32 5.96
C VAL A 147 7.39 9.83 5.30
N TRP A 148 6.53 9.13 6.06
CA TRP A 148 5.44 8.37 5.48
C TRP A 148 4.31 9.19 4.87
N ASP A 149 4.00 10.34 5.46
CA ASP A 149 2.97 11.21 4.88
C ASP A 149 3.40 11.69 3.50
N ARG A 150 4.66 12.10 3.38
CA ARG A 150 5.29 12.55 2.15
C ARG A 150 5.36 11.46 1.09
N ALA A 151 5.80 10.25 1.45
CA ALA A 151 5.81 9.13 0.50
C ALA A 151 4.42 8.71 0.05
N VAL A 152 3.42 8.72 0.93
CA VAL A 152 2.05 8.37 0.53
C VAL A 152 1.46 9.43 -0.40
N ASP A 153 1.71 10.72 -0.15
CA ASP A 153 1.27 11.79 -1.04
C ASP A 153 1.96 11.68 -2.41
N ALA A 154 3.29 11.52 -2.43
CA ALA A 154 4.05 11.34 -3.66
C ALA A 154 3.58 10.12 -4.47
N TRP A 155 3.32 9.00 -3.80
CA TRP A 155 2.78 7.81 -4.47
C TRP A 155 1.37 8.02 -5.03
N MET A 156 0.49 8.75 -4.33
CA MET A 156 -0.86 9.06 -4.82
C MET A 156 -0.87 10.01 -6.01
N ASP A 157 0.13 10.89 -6.09
CA ASP A 157 0.27 11.91 -7.14
C ASP A 157 1.16 11.44 -8.32
N ASP A 158 1.60 10.17 -8.32
CA ASP A 158 2.57 9.62 -9.28
C ASP A 158 3.90 10.42 -9.33
N ASP A 159 4.27 11.06 -8.23
CA ASP A 159 5.50 11.86 -8.08
C ASP A 159 6.69 10.97 -7.72
N LEU A 160 7.29 10.38 -8.76
CA LEU A 160 8.44 9.49 -8.61
C LEU A 160 9.69 10.21 -8.11
N ASP A 161 9.86 11.51 -8.40
CA ASP A 161 11.01 12.28 -7.96
C ASP A 161 10.96 12.51 -6.44
N GLU A 162 9.76 12.81 -5.91
CA GLU A 162 9.56 12.93 -4.47
C GLU A 162 9.66 11.58 -3.75
N LEU A 163 9.21 10.49 -4.38
CA LEU A 163 9.45 9.14 -3.88
C LEU A 163 10.94 8.76 -3.85
N ASP A 164 11.75 9.18 -4.82
CA ASP A 164 13.21 9.01 -4.81
C ASP A 164 13.83 9.79 -3.66
N ALA A 165 13.40 11.03 -3.42
CA ALA A 165 13.85 11.83 -2.29
C ALA A 165 13.46 11.21 -0.93
N VAL A 166 12.28 10.60 -0.80
CA VAL A 166 11.94 9.83 0.41
C VAL A 166 12.81 8.59 0.53
N TRP A 167 13.05 7.88 -0.57
CA TRP A 167 13.89 6.69 -0.55
C TRP A 167 15.33 7.01 -0.11
N ASP A 168 15.89 8.14 -0.54
CA ASP A 168 17.20 8.61 -0.07
C ASP A 168 17.23 8.82 1.45
N GLU A 169 16.20 9.42 2.05
CA GLU A 169 16.08 9.56 3.51
C GLU A 169 15.94 8.20 4.22
N VAL A 170 15.30 7.22 3.59
CA VAL A 170 15.22 5.85 4.12
C VAL A 170 16.61 5.18 4.08
N LEU A 171 17.35 5.39 2.99
CA LEU A 171 18.71 4.88 2.79
C LEU A 171 19.71 5.44 3.81
N ASP A 172 19.57 6.71 4.20
CA ASP A 172 20.40 7.33 5.25
C ASP A 172 20.35 6.58 6.59
N LEU A 173 19.23 5.90 6.88
CA LEU A 173 19.07 5.08 8.10
C LEU A 173 19.88 3.77 8.06
N ILE A 174 20.30 3.32 6.88
CA ILE A 174 21.10 2.10 6.70
C ILE A 174 22.57 2.34 7.07
N GLY A 175 23.05 3.58 6.94
CA GLY A 175 24.44 3.97 7.20
C GLY A 175 25.35 3.79 5.98
N SER A 176 26.61 3.43 6.19
CA SER A 176 27.68 3.47 5.17
C SER A 176 27.49 2.55 3.94
N ASP A 177 26.57 1.58 4.00
CA ASP A 177 26.32 0.62 2.93
C ASP A 177 25.12 1.00 2.05
N TYR A 178 24.58 2.21 2.18
CA TYR A 178 23.32 2.62 1.55
C TYR A 178 23.34 2.54 0.01
N ASP A 179 24.48 2.83 -0.63
CA ASP A 179 24.70 2.68 -2.08
C ASP A 179 24.37 1.27 -2.62
N GLY A 180 24.46 0.24 -1.77
CA GLY A 180 24.11 -1.14 -2.11
C GLY A 180 22.61 -1.37 -2.33
N TYR A 181 21.76 -0.45 -1.87
CA TYR A 181 20.30 -0.55 -1.84
C TYR A 181 19.61 0.55 -2.66
N SER A 182 20.34 1.30 -3.50
CA SER A 182 19.74 2.19 -4.50
C SER A 182 18.85 1.41 -5.48
N TYR A 183 19.20 0.15 -5.74
CA TYR A 183 18.37 -0.84 -6.41
C TYR A 183 18.08 -1.99 -5.44
N VAL A 184 16.87 -2.54 -5.51
CA VAL A 184 16.39 -3.59 -4.60
C VAL A 184 15.56 -4.60 -5.37
N SER A 185 15.50 -5.84 -4.88
CA SER A 185 14.60 -6.86 -5.45
C SER A 185 13.18 -6.71 -4.93
N SER A 186 13.02 -6.33 -3.66
CA SER A 186 11.71 -6.06 -3.08
C SER A 186 11.82 -5.26 -1.78
N ILE A 187 10.72 -4.61 -1.42
CA ILE A 187 10.50 -4.00 -0.11
C ILE A 187 9.34 -4.72 0.59
N GLY A 188 9.56 -5.08 1.84
CA GLY A 188 8.59 -5.73 2.71
C GLY A 188 8.22 -4.86 3.91
N TRP A 189 7.06 -5.15 4.48
CA TRP A 189 6.51 -4.42 5.62
C TRP A 189 6.29 -5.35 6.80
N ALA A 190 6.85 -5.00 7.95
CA ALA A 190 6.47 -5.59 9.22
C ALA A 190 5.48 -4.67 9.96
N ALA A 191 4.40 -4.30 9.25
CA ALA A 191 3.35 -3.35 9.68
C ALA A 191 2.04 -4.06 10.07
#